data_AF-A0A3B9CRA5-F1
#
_entry.id   AF-A0A3B9CRA5-F1
#
_cell.length_a   1.000
_cell.length_b   1.000
_cell.length_c   1.000
_cell.angle_alpha   90.00
_cell.angle_beta   90.00
_cell.angle_gamma   90.00
#
_symmetry.space_group_name_H-M   'P 1'
#
loop_
_entity.id
_entity.type
_entity.pdbx_description
1 polymer ?
#
loop_
_entity_poly.entity_id
_entity_poly.type
_entity_poly.pdbx_seq_one_letter_code
_entity_poly.pdbx_strand_id
1 'polypeptide(L)' 'KVDLVDDPDLIELVEEDIRDQLNKYGFPGDEIPIIHGNAKGALDNPDDEAFSECVTKLMEALDSYIPQP' A
#
# COMPACT_ATOMS: atom_id res chain seq x y z
N LYS A 1 7.33 0.75 -2.75
CA LYS A 1 8.79 0.58 -2.89
C LYS A 1 9.46 0.69 -1.53
N VAL A 2 8.92 -0.07 -0.58
CA VAL A 2 9.45 -0.14 0.79
C VAL A 2 10.80 -0.85 0.82
N ASP A 3 11.09 -1.65 -0.20
CA ASP A 3 12.39 -2.28 -0.46
C ASP A 3 13.57 -1.32 -0.63
N LEU A 4 13.31 -0.03 -0.88
CA LEU A 4 14.35 0.98 -1.05
C LEU A 4 14.52 1.87 0.20
N VAL A 5 13.70 1.65 1.23
CA VAL A 5 13.68 2.44 2.46
C VAL A 5 13.79 1.48 3.64
N ASP A 6 14.98 1.44 4.24
CA ASP A 6 15.28 0.53 5.36
C ASP A 6 14.75 1.03 6.71
N ASP A 7 14.37 2.31 6.78
CA ASP A 7 13.93 2.96 8.02
C ASP A 7 12.40 2.90 8.15
N PRO A 8 11.85 2.14 9.12
CA PRO A 8 10.42 2.04 9.35
C PRO A 8 9.79 3.38 9.74
N ASP A 9 10.53 4.24 10.46
CA ASP A 9 10.00 5.54 10.91
C ASP A 9 9.75 6.48 9.71
N LEU A 10 10.56 6.38 8.66
CA LEU A 10 10.35 7.13 7.41
C LEU A 10 9.14 6.62 6.63
N ILE A 11 8.82 5.34 6.72
CA ILE A 11 7.66 4.76 6.04
C ILE A 11 6.38 5.22 6.74
N GLU A 12 6.35 5.18 8.07
CA GLU A 12 5.24 5.69 8.87
C GLU A 12 4.99 7.18 8.61
N LEU A 13 6.04 8.00 8.57
CA LEU A 13 5.91 9.44 8.28
C LEU A 13 5.32 9.70 6.88
N VAL A 14 5.74 8.94 5.87
CA VAL A 14 5.19 9.07 4.51
C VAL A 14 3.73 8.63 4.46
N GLU A 15 3.34 7.62 5.24
CA GLU A 15 1.95 7.20 5.35
C GLU A 15 1.09 8.32 5.96
N GLU A 16 1.53 8.91 7.08
CA GLU A 16 0.85 10.04 7.72
C GLU A 16 0.65 11.21 6.75
N ASP A 17 1.70 11.60 6.01
CA ASP A 17 1.63 12.65 4.99
C ASP A 17 0.59 12.34 3.90
N ILE A 18 0.50 11.08 3.45
CA ILE A 18 -0.50 10.65 2.45
C ILE A 18 -1.92 10.74 3.02
N ARG A 19 -2.13 10.30 4.25
CA ARG A 19 -3.44 10.36 4.93
C ARG A 19 -3.89 11.82 5.09
N ASP A 20 -2.98 12.69 5.49
CA ASP A 20 -3.24 14.13 5.61
C ASP A 20 -3.61 14.77 4.27
N GLN A 21 -2.92 14.41 3.17
CA GLN A 21 -3.31 14.86 1.84
C GLN A 21 -4.71 14.37 1.46
N LEU A 22 -5.03 13.10 1.68
CA LEU A 22 -6.35 12.53 1.38
C LEU A 22 -7.45 13.26 2.15
N ASN A 23 -7.25 13.45 3.46
CA ASN A 23 -8.17 14.19 4.34
C ASN A 23 -8.35 15.64 3.86
N LYS A 24 -7.27 16.31 3.45
CA LYS A 24 -7.32 17.67 2.90
C LYS A 24 -8.18 17.78 1.64
N TYR A 25 -8.19 16.76 0.79
CA TYR A 25 -9.02 16.70 -0.42
C TYR A 25 -10.43 16.14 -0.18
N GLY A 26 -10.79 15.82 1.07
CA GLY A 26 -12.12 15.31 1.44
C GLY A 26 -12.31 13.81 1.24
N PHE A 27 -11.22 13.06 1.03
CA PHE A 27 -11.25 11.60 1.07
C PHE A 27 -11.06 11.10 2.51
N PRO A 28 -11.58 9.93 2.87
CA PRO A 28 -11.42 9.36 4.21
C PRO A 28 -10.00 8.79 4.37
N GLY A 29 -9.02 9.68 4.56
CA GLY A 29 -7.60 9.34 4.64
C GLY A 29 -7.29 8.30 5.72
N ASP A 30 -8.05 8.27 6.81
CA ASP A 30 -7.87 7.31 7.92
C ASP A 30 -8.46 5.92 7.62
N GLU A 31 -9.43 5.84 6.71
CA GLU A 31 -10.12 4.58 6.37
C GLU A 31 -9.55 3.91 5.12
N ILE A 32 -8.88 4.68 4.25
CA ILE A 32 -8.29 4.15 3.02
C ILE A 32 -7.16 3.16 3.36
N PRO A 33 -7.20 1.93 2.82
CA PRO A 33 -6.15 0.95 3.03
C PRO A 33 -4.86 1.37 2.30
N ILE A 34 -3.75 1.47 3.04
CA ILE A 34 -2.42 1.75 2.52
C ILE A 34 -1.56 0.50 2.69
N ILE A 35 -1.04 -0.03 1.59
CA ILE A 35 -0.30 -1.30 1.58
C ILE A 35 1.14 -1.06 1.19
N HIS A 36 2.03 -1.42 2.12
CA HIS A 36 3.46 -1.38 1.93
C HIS A 36 3.93 -2.58 1.12
N GLY A 37 4.67 -2.33 0.05
CA GLY A 37 5.13 -3.40 -0.81
C GLY A 37 6.27 -3.04 -1.76
N ASN A 38 6.75 -4.09 -2.44
CA ASN A 38 7.75 -4.04 -3.49
C ASN A 38 7.18 -4.61 -4.79
N ALA A 39 6.54 -3.76 -5.59
CA ALA A 39 5.97 -4.16 -6.88
C ALA A 39 7.03 -4.67 -7.87
N LYS A 40 8.27 -4.16 -7.81
CA LYS A 40 9.36 -4.63 -8.67
C LYS A 40 9.80 -6.03 -8.25
N GLY A 41 9.94 -6.29 -6.95
CA GLY A 41 10.24 -7.61 -6.40
C GLY A 41 9.19 -8.64 -6.80
N ALA A 42 7.90 -8.28 -6.73
CA ALA A 42 6.79 -9.13 -7.17
C ALA A 42 6.84 -9.43 -8.67
N LEU A 43 7.21 -8.44 -9.49
CA LEU A 43 7.36 -8.62 -10.93
C LEU A 43 8.58 -9.47 -11.30
N ASP A 44 9.71 -9.26 -10.63
CA ASP A 44 10.96 -9.95 -10.89
C ASP A 44 10.94 -11.41 -10.35
N ASN A 45 10.14 -11.70 -9.32
CA ASN A 45 10.02 -13.00 -8.67
C ASN A 45 8.55 -13.42 -8.50
N PRO A 46 7.82 -13.71 -9.59
CA PRO A 46 6.38 -13.97 -9.52
C PRO A 46 6.02 -15.26 -8.76
N ASP A 47 6.93 -16.24 -8.73
CA ASP A 47 6.74 -17.52 -8.04
C ASP A 47 7.08 -17.44 -6.53
N ASP A 48 7.64 -16.33 -6.07
CA ASP A 48 7.95 -16.11 -4.66
C ASP A 48 6.77 -15.42 -3.97
N GLU A 49 6.08 -16.19 -3.13
CA GLU A 49 4.92 -15.73 -2.38
C GLU A 49 5.24 -14.52 -1.48
N ALA A 50 6.47 -14.40 -0.97
CA ALA A 50 6.84 -13.29 -0.09
C ALA A 50 6.85 -11.94 -0.84
N PHE A 51 7.21 -11.95 -2.13
CA PHE A 51 7.15 -10.74 -2.96
C PHE A 51 5.73 -10.48 -3.48
N SER A 52 5.00 -11.54 -3.83
CA SER A 52 3.63 -11.45 -4.37
C SER A 52 2.55 -11.17 -3.30
N GLU A 53 2.85 -11.35 -2.02
CA GLU A 53 1.91 -11.11 -0.91
C GLU A 53 1.41 -9.66 -0.89
N CYS A 54 2.28 -8.68 -1.14
CA CYS A 54 1.89 -7.27 -1.14
C CYS A 54 0.89 -6.94 -2.25
N VAL A 55 1.02 -7.59 -3.41
CA VAL A 55 0.08 -7.45 -4.52
C VAL A 55 -1.24 -8.16 -4.22
N THR A 56 -1.18 -9.33 -3.59
CA THR A 56 -2.36 -10.08 -3.16
C THR A 56 -3.20 -9.26 -2.17
N LYS A 57 -2.56 -8.70 -1.13
CA LYS A 57 -3.22 -7.79 -0.18
C LYS A 57 -3.81 -6.56 -0.87
N LEU A 58 -3.15 -6.04 -1.90
CA LEU A 58 -3.67 -4.91 -2.68
C LEU A 58 -4.96 -5.30 -3.42
N MET A 59 -4.98 -6.46 -4.05
CA MET A 59 -6.19 -6.97 -4.72
C MET A 59 -7.33 -7.19 -3.73
N GLU A 60 -7.06 -7.78 -2.56
CA GLU A 60 -8.07 -7.98 -1.51
C GLU A 60 -8.63 -6.65 -0.97
N ALA A 61 -7.77 -5.64 -0.80
CA ALA A 61 -8.20 -4.31 -0.37
C ALA A 61 -9.08 -3.64 -1.43
N LEU A 62 -8.77 -3.81 -2.72
CA LEU A 62 -9.63 -3.32 -3.80
C LEU A 62 -11.02 -3.98 -3.76
N ASP A 63 -11.06 -5.31 -3.66
CA ASP A 63 -12.31 -6.08 -3.64
C ASP A 63 -13.18 -5.80 -2.40
N SER A 64 -12.57 -5.48 -1.26
CA SER A 64 -13.28 -5.21 0.00
C SER A 64 -13.65 -3.74 0.21
N TYR A 65 -12.81 -2.80 -0.24
CA TYR A 65 -13.00 -1.37 0.00
C TYR A 65 -13.77 -0.67 -1.12
N ILE A 66 -13.68 -1.15 -2.37
CA ILE A 66 -14.34 -0.51 -3.52
C ILE A 66 -15.64 -1.29 -3.85
N PRO A 67 -16.83 -0.73 -3.56
CA PRO A 67 -18.08 -1.38 -3.90
C PRO A 67 -18.25 -1.45 -5.43
N GLN A 68 -18.90 -2.51 -5.91
CA GLN A 68 -19.28 -2.61 -7.31
C GLN A 68 -20.36 -1.56 -7.62
N PRO A 69 -20.20 -0.78 -8.72
CA PRO A 69 -21.13 0.28 -9.11
C PRO A 69 -22.50 -0.23 -9.56
#